data_AF-A0A7S3RUZ5-F1
#
_entry.id   AF-A0A7S3RUZ5-F1
#
_cell.length_a   1.000
_cell.length_b   1.000
_cell.length_c   1.000
_cell.angle_alpha   90.00
_cell.angle_beta   90.00
_cell.angle_gamma   90.00
#
_symmetry.space_group_name_H-M   'P 1'
#
loop_
_entity.id
_entity.type
_entity.pdbx_description
1 polymer ?
#
loop_
_entity_poly.entity_id
_entity_poly.type
_entity_poly.pdbx_seq_one_letter_code
_entity_poly.pdbx_strand_id
1 'polypeptide(L)'
;MVLSTIIFDKPAFKNLIVNGLVLAGDGKKMSKRLKNYPDPLLMCDTYGADAVRMYMCNSPVVRAEPLKFTESGVKDVVKDVFLPWYNAYRFLVQEVTRFEGEAGKFKPDSSRIKKSTNFMDKWIFASTHNLIKFVREEMDGYRLYTVVGGLTKLLEDLTNSYIRLNRDRMRGQMGDDEARTALCTLYEVLLNVTVLLAPVTPYITEMIYQNLARALPDGHAMKAKSVHFIMVPDFDPDVLNQDIETAVARMKGVVELGRMIREQQKVGMKMPLKTMTIINQNDGIMKDLKTLQAYIQEELNVMDVVYKADAGGVKLTATLNFKALGKKLGKDMKAVQTAVSALSNDELAKFDEEGKITVGGHEITGEEMTLSRSVEGLDDPNLKSMSDGDSTVILDFTPDPDLQLMAVSREISNRVNRMRKDANLQPDDPVDMWAETVKPKKDSRLKETLSKKVDYIDKLLRRSLFKGELRQGHEVIVKQEDFEIDGETLRVYITARCAFFNLKELSKLVGADKAEEEVVKQYVSAINMESLLEMAANSGVQVKTAKSSYKLQHQVHFTIGAGEAKWTK
;
A
#
# COMPACT_ATOMS: atom_id res chain seq x y z
N MET A 1 20.70 -25.43 40.46
CA MET A 1 19.93 -25.45 41.72
C MET A 1 20.73 -26.03 42.87
N VAL A 2 21.30 -27.23 42.72
CA VAL A 2 22.03 -27.97 43.78
C VAL A 2 22.95 -27.10 44.66
N LEU A 3 23.89 -26.35 44.08
CA LEU A 3 24.85 -25.55 44.87
C LEU A 3 24.19 -24.42 45.67
N SER A 4 23.24 -23.69 45.06
CA SER A 4 22.59 -22.55 45.71
C SER A 4 21.70 -23.00 46.88
N THR A 5 21.01 -24.12 46.71
CA THR A 5 20.19 -24.71 47.77
C THR A 5 21.04 -25.21 48.93
N ILE A 6 22.14 -25.92 48.67
CA ILE A 6 23.00 -26.47 49.73
C ILE A 6 23.70 -25.35 50.53
N ILE A 7 24.15 -24.29 49.87
CA ILE A 7 24.97 -23.25 50.52
C ILE A 7 24.10 -22.13 51.12
N PHE A 8 23.01 -21.75 50.44
CA PHE A 8 22.27 -20.51 50.74
C PHE A 8 20.77 -20.72 50.96
N ASP A 9 20.28 -21.96 50.91
CA ASP A 9 18.86 -22.33 51.06
C ASP A 9 17.90 -21.47 50.23
N LYS A 10 18.30 -21.17 48.98
CA LYS A 10 17.50 -20.35 48.06
C LYS A 10 17.71 -20.75 46.59
N PRO A 11 16.75 -20.47 45.69
CA PRO A 11 16.91 -20.74 44.27
C PRO A 11 18.03 -19.88 43.64
N ALA A 12 18.73 -20.46 42.65
CA ALA A 12 19.83 -19.79 41.94
C ALA A 12 19.36 -18.72 40.94
N PHE A 13 18.10 -18.78 40.53
CA PHE A 13 17.44 -17.87 39.60
C PHE A 13 15.95 -17.84 39.90
N LYS A 14 15.28 -16.72 39.59
CA LYS A 14 13.83 -16.58 39.78
C LYS A 14 13.03 -17.05 38.56
N ASN A 15 13.61 -16.94 37.37
CA ASN A 15 13.00 -17.31 36.10
C ASN A 15 13.96 -18.22 35.33
N LEU A 16 13.42 -19.23 34.63
CA LEU A 16 14.18 -20.15 33.78
C LEU A 16 13.49 -20.24 32.42
N ILE A 17 14.20 -19.85 31.37
CA ILE A 17 13.71 -19.91 29.98
C ILE A 17 14.47 -21.04 29.28
N VAL A 18 13.73 -21.98 28.71
CA VAL A 18 14.29 -23.11 27.94
C VAL A 18 13.93 -22.90 26.48
N ASN A 19 14.96 -22.74 25.64
CA ASN A 19 14.78 -22.63 24.19
C ASN A 19 14.89 -24.00 23.51
N GLY A 20 14.30 -24.08 22.32
CA GLY A 20 14.38 -25.26 21.47
C GLY A 20 15.75 -25.43 20.83
N LEU A 21 15.90 -26.50 20.05
CA LEU A 21 17.14 -26.79 19.34
C LEU A 21 17.09 -26.24 17.92
N VAL A 22 18.14 -25.54 17.52
CA VAL A 22 18.32 -25.15 16.12
C VAL A 22 18.92 -26.33 15.35
N LEU A 23 18.20 -26.78 14.34
CA LEU A 23 18.52 -27.87 13.44
C LEU A 23 18.95 -27.29 12.09
N ALA A 24 19.72 -28.08 11.35
CA ALA A 24 19.99 -27.82 9.95
C ALA A 24 18.69 -27.87 9.11
N GLY A 25 18.73 -27.36 7.88
CA GLY A 25 17.58 -27.38 6.97
C GLY A 25 17.05 -28.80 6.69
N ASP A 26 17.91 -29.82 6.77
CA ASP A 26 17.55 -31.23 6.65
C ASP A 26 16.95 -31.85 7.93
N GLY A 27 16.83 -31.07 9.01
CA GLY A 27 16.30 -31.49 10.31
C GLY A 27 17.31 -32.23 11.19
N LYS A 28 18.58 -32.38 10.79
CA LYS A 28 19.61 -32.95 11.66
C LYS A 28 20.18 -31.92 12.60
N LYS A 29 20.72 -32.39 13.73
CA LYS A 29 21.46 -31.52 14.66
C LYS A 29 22.64 -30.87 13.93
N MET A 30 22.82 -29.57 14.11
CA MET A 30 23.98 -28.88 13.57
C MET A 30 25.25 -29.43 14.21
N SER A 31 26.28 -29.69 13.40
CA SER A 31 27.59 -29.99 13.95
C SER A 31 28.71 -29.41 13.09
N LYS A 32 29.76 -28.92 13.77
CA LYS A 32 30.99 -28.45 13.10
C LYS A 32 31.60 -29.53 12.20
N ARG A 33 31.44 -30.81 12.57
CA ARG A 33 31.92 -31.96 11.77
C ARG A 33 31.13 -32.14 10.46
N LEU A 34 29.81 -31.99 10.51
CA LEU A 34 28.94 -32.20 9.33
C LEU A 34 28.86 -30.97 8.42
N LYS A 35 29.29 -29.78 8.90
CA LYS A 35 29.18 -28.50 8.17
C LYS A 35 27.78 -28.28 7.55
N ASN A 36 26.75 -28.77 8.23
CA ASN A 36 25.38 -28.81 7.74
C ASN A 36 24.56 -27.56 8.11
N TYR A 37 25.20 -26.44 8.43
CA TYR A 37 24.54 -25.22 8.84
C TYR A 37 25.16 -24.01 8.14
N PRO A 38 24.34 -23.00 7.76
CA PRO A 38 24.87 -21.72 7.31
C PRO A 38 25.60 -21.05 8.48
N ASP A 39 26.80 -20.54 8.23
CA ASP A 39 27.59 -19.86 9.25
C ASP A 39 26.85 -18.61 9.74
N PRO A 40 26.53 -18.49 11.04
CA PRO A 40 25.86 -17.31 11.58
C PRO A 40 26.56 -15.99 11.24
N LEU A 41 27.89 -15.98 11.19
CA LEU A 41 28.66 -14.77 10.83
C LEU A 41 28.45 -14.41 9.37
N LEU A 42 28.50 -15.40 8.46
CA LEU A 42 28.21 -15.17 7.04
C LEU A 42 26.79 -14.65 6.84
N MET A 43 25.80 -15.14 7.61
CA MET A 43 24.43 -14.65 7.56
C MET A 43 24.33 -13.20 8.04
N CYS A 44 25.02 -12.85 9.14
CA CYS A 44 25.11 -11.47 9.61
C CYS A 44 25.77 -10.54 8.60
N ASP A 45 26.85 -10.98 7.95
CA ASP A 45 27.57 -10.18 6.94
C ASP A 45 26.75 -9.98 5.66
N THR A 46 25.94 -10.98 5.28
CA THR A 46 25.14 -10.95 4.05
C THR A 46 23.80 -10.24 4.22
N TYR A 47 23.09 -10.50 5.32
CA TYR A 47 21.71 -10.05 5.55
C TYR A 47 21.54 -9.09 6.74
N GLY A 48 22.58 -8.93 7.55
CA GLY A 48 22.55 -8.11 8.77
C GLY A 48 22.19 -8.92 10.02
N ALA A 49 22.78 -8.53 11.16
CA ALA A 49 22.53 -9.17 12.45
C ALA A 49 21.06 -9.09 12.88
N ASP A 50 20.37 -7.98 12.57
CA ASP A 50 18.96 -7.80 12.91
C ASP A 50 18.05 -8.81 12.20
N ALA A 51 18.38 -9.20 10.97
CA ALA A 51 17.58 -10.17 10.21
C ALA A 51 17.66 -11.55 10.85
N VAL A 52 18.87 -11.95 11.25
CA VAL A 52 19.11 -13.21 11.98
C VAL A 52 18.39 -13.19 13.33
N ARG A 53 18.47 -12.08 14.08
CA ARG A 53 17.80 -11.94 15.38
C ARG A 53 16.28 -12.05 15.26
N MET A 54 15.69 -11.29 14.33
CA MET A 54 14.24 -11.31 14.13
C MET A 54 13.76 -12.68 13.63
N TYR A 55 14.50 -13.32 12.72
CA TYR A 55 14.19 -14.69 12.28
C TYR A 55 14.15 -15.67 13.46
N MET A 56 15.15 -15.61 14.34
CA MET A 56 15.23 -16.46 15.54
C MET A 56 14.11 -16.15 16.53
N CYS A 57 13.84 -14.88 16.82
CA CYS A 57 12.81 -14.47 17.77
C CYS A 57 11.38 -14.75 17.27
N ASN A 58 11.16 -14.78 15.95
CA ASN A 58 9.87 -15.12 15.35
C ASN A 58 9.71 -16.63 15.08
N SER A 59 10.58 -17.47 15.63
CA SER A 59 10.59 -18.91 15.33
C SER A 59 10.07 -19.76 16.48
N PRO A 60 9.75 -21.05 16.24
CA PRO A 60 9.38 -21.98 17.30
C PRO A 60 10.48 -22.18 18.37
N VAL A 61 11.73 -21.77 18.10
CA VAL A 61 12.84 -21.94 19.05
C VAL A 61 12.60 -21.25 20.39
N VAL A 62 11.90 -20.12 20.39
CA VAL A 62 11.54 -19.38 21.62
C VAL A 62 10.35 -20.01 22.37
N ARG A 63 9.79 -21.11 21.84
CA ARG A 63 8.70 -21.91 22.43
C ARG A 63 9.16 -23.30 22.87
N ALA A 64 10.47 -23.49 23.04
CA ALA A 64 11.08 -24.81 23.30
C ALA A 64 10.90 -25.85 22.17
N GLU A 65 10.49 -25.43 20.97
CA GLU A 65 10.30 -26.30 19.81
C GLU A 65 11.52 -26.24 18.85
N PRO A 66 11.82 -27.30 18.10
CA PRO A 66 12.95 -27.29 17.17
C PRO A 66 12.72 -26.33 15.99
N LEU A 67 13.75 -25.56 15.62
CA LEU A 67 13.77 -24.72 14.42
C LEU A 67 14.66 -25.36 13.35
N LYS A 68 14.13 -25.59 12.15
CA LYS A 68 14.96 -25.88 10.97
C LYS A 68 15.45 -24.57 10.37
N PHE A 69 16.70 -24.22 10.63
CA PHE A 69 17.26 -22.95 10.18
C PHE A 69 17.60 -23.01 8.69
N THR A 70 17.10 -22.04 7.93
CA THR A 70 17.43 -21.87 6.51
C THR A 70 17.83 -20.43 6.21
N GLU A 71 18.78 -20.25 5.29
CA GLU A 71 19.18 -18.94 4.80
C GLU A 71 18.01 -18.19 4.14
N SER A 72 17.14 -18.91 3.43
CA SER A 72 15.95 -18.32 2.80
C SER A 72 15.05 -17.61 3.81
N GLY A 73 14.87 -18.18 5.01
CA GLY A 73 14.05 -17.56 6.05
C GLY A 73 14.62 -16.23 6.56
N VAL A 74 15.95 -16.10 6.64
CA VAL A 74 16.62 -14.83 7.00
C VAL A 74 16.44 -13.81 5.87
N LYS A 75 16.59 -14.24 4.62
CA LYS A 75 16.37 -13.39 3.44
C LYS A 75 14.93 -12.87 3.36
N ASP A 76 13.95 -13.71 3.69
CA ASP A 76 12.53 -13.34 3.69
C ASP A 76 12.23 -12.28 4.75
N VAL A 77 12.88 -12.32 5.93
CA VAL A 77 12.76 -11.24 6.94
C VAL A 77 13.24 -9.89 6.38
N VAL A 78 14.38 -9.87 5.68
CA VAL A 78 14.87 -8.63 5.04
C VAL A 78 13.86 -8.13 4.00
N LYS A 79 13.42 -9.03 3.12
CA LYS A 79 12.57 -8.71 1.97
C LYS A 79 11.17 -8.26 2.39
N ASP A 80 10.55 -8.99 3.31
CA ASP A 80 9.12 -8.87 3.61
C ASP A 80 8.87 -8.00 4.85
N VAL A 81 9.88 -7.73 5.70
CA VAL A 81 9.73 -6.87 6.88
C VAL A 81 10.61 -5.61 6.79
N PHE A 82 11.94 -5.76 6.67
CA PHE A 82 12.84 -4.61 6.78
C PHE A 82 12.76 -3.66 5.58
N LEU A 83 12.68 -4.18 4.36
CA LEU A 83 12.54 -3.33 3.17
C LEU A 83 11.23 -2.51 3.22
N PRO A 84 10.04 -3.11 3.46
CA PRO A 84 8.80 -2.34 3.62
C PRO A 84 8.87 -1.30 4.74
N TRP A 85 9.41 -1.66 5.91
CA TRP A 85 9.54 -0.73 7.03
C TRP A 85 10.48 0.43 6.73
N TYR A 86 11.66 0.15 6.17
CA TYR A 86 12.60 1.20 5.76
C TYR A 86 12.01 2.11 4.68
N ASN A 87 11.24 1.56 3.73
CA ASN A 87 10.53 2.32 2.73
C ASN A 87 9.44 3.23 3.34
N ALA A 88 8.72 2.76 4.37
CA ALA A 88 7.77 3.57 5.12
C ALA A 88 8.44 4.74 5.84
N TYR A 89 9.56 4.49 6.52
CA TYR A 89 10.37 5.53 7.15
C TYR A 89 10.88 6.54 6.12
N ARG A 90 11.45 6.07 5.00
CA ARG A 90 11.89 6.94 3.91
C ARG A 90 10.76 7.77 3.33
N PHE A 91 9.58 7.18 3.17
CA PHE A 91 8.40 7.88 2.68
C PHE A 91 8.00 9.01 3.63
N LEU A 92 7.98 8.77 4.95
CA LEU A 92 7.76 9.84 5.94
C LEU A 92 8.76 10.98 5.77
N VAL A 93 10.07 10.67 5.70
CA VAL A 93 11.12 11.70 5.55
C VAL A 93 10.92 12.54 4.27
N GLN A 94 10.59 11.88 3.15
CA GLN A 94 10.34 12.56 1.88
C GLN A 94 9.13 13.50 1.96
N GLU A 95 8.01 13.02 2.48
CA GLU A 95 6.78 13.83 2.55
C GLU A 95 6.86 14.92 3.62
N VAL A 96 7.60 14.71 4.72
CA VAL A 96 7.94 15.78 5.68
C VAL A 96 8.80 16.85 5.02
N THR A 97 9.84 16.46 4.26
CA THR A 97 10.69 17.43 3.55
C THR A 97 9.89 18.27 2.57
N ARG A 98 8.97 17.63 1.82
CA ARG A 98 8.02 18.32 0.92
C ARG A 98 7.14 19.29 1.68
N PHE A 99 6.50 18.82 2.76
CA PHE A 99 5.65 19.66 3.62
C PHE A 99 6.40 20.87 4.16
N GLU A 100 7.64 20.71 4.62
CA GLU A 100 8.46 21.80 5.15
C GLU A 100 8.85 22.84 4.09
N GLY A 101 8.96 22.44 2.82
CA GLY A 101 9.22 23.35 1.70
C GLY A 101 8.02 24.23 1.32
N GLU A 102 6.80 23.83 1.66
CA GLU A 102 5.57 24.50 1.22
C GLU A 102 4.78 25.15 2.38
N ALA A 103 4.61 24.43 3.48
CA ALA A 103 3.65 24.75 4.55
C ALA A 103 4.30 25.09 5.91
N GLY A 104 5.62 24.93 6.01
CA GLY A 104 6.42 25.28 7.18
C GLY A 104 6.88 24.08 8.02
N LYS A 105 7.62 24.37 9.10
CA LYS A 105 8.36 23.34 9.86
C LYS A 105 7.46 22.27 10.46
N PHE A 106 7.80 21.00 10.23
CA PHE A 106 7.10 19.86 10.78
C PHE A 106 7.40 19.72 12.27
N LYS A 107 6.36 19.47 13.05
CA LYS A 107 6.44 19.21 14.49
C LYS A 107 5.46 18.09 14.82
N PRO A 108 5.94 16.93 15.34
CA PRO A 108 5.08 15.86 15.82
C PRO A 108 4.11 16.38 16.88
N ASP A 109 2.85 15.98 16.79
CA ASP A 109 1.80 16.36 17.71
C ASP A 109 0.71 15.28 17.76
N SER A 110 0.79 14.43 18.79
CA SER A 110 -0.18 13.34 19.00
C SER A 110 -1.59 13.84 19.30
N SER A 111 -1.76 15.09 19.76
CA SER A 111 -3.09 15.65 20.04
C SER A 111 -3.92 15.85 18.76
N ARG A 112 -3.26 16.01 17.61
CA ARG A 112 -3.90 16.08 16.29
C ARG A 112 -4.52 14.74 15.90
N ILE A 113 -3.86 13.63 16.23
CA ILE A 113 -4.33 12.28 15.92
C ILE A 113 -5.66 12.01 16.64
N LYS A 114 -5.73 12.37 17.94
CA LYS A 114 -6.95 12.24 18.75
C LYS A 114 -8.12 13.06 18.19
N LYS A 115 -7.83 14.21 17.58
CA LYS A 115 -8.82 15.10 16.94
C LYS A 115 -9.07 14.78 15.47
N SER A 116 -8.33 13.85 14.87
CA SER A 116 -8.49 13.51 13.45
C SER A 116 -9.92 13.06 13.20
N THR A 117 -10.50 13.47 12.07
CA THR A 117 -11.79 12.97 11.60
C THR A 117 -11.62 11.72 10.73
N ASN A 118 -10.39 11.41 10.33
CA ASN A 118 -10.09 10.28 9.47
C ASN A 118 -10.11 8.96 10.26
N PHE A 119 -10.88 8.00 9.75
CA PHE A 119 -11.07 6.70 10.37
C PHE A 119 -9.78 5.85 10.43
N MET A 120 -8.96 5.91 9.37
CA MET A 120 -7.72 5.14 9.28
C MET A 120 -6.64 5.67 10.22
N ASP A 121 -6.59 6.99 10.46
CA ASP A 121 -5.68 7.60 11.45
C ASP A 121 -6.00 7.09 12.86
N LYS A 122 -7.29 7.12 13.23
CA LYS A 122 -7.74 6.60 14.54
C LYS A 122 -7.48 5.11 14.66
N TRP A 123 -7.71 4.35 13.60
CA TRP A 123 -7.52 2.90 13.60
C TRP A 123 -6.06 2.52 13.82
N ILE A 124 -5.14 3.04 13.01
CA ILE A 124 -3.73 2.66 13.13
C ILE A 124 -3.15 3.11 14.47
N PHE A 125 -3.63 4.24 15.02
CA PHE A 125 -3.24 4.72 16.33
C PHE A 125 -3.78 3.83 17.45
N ALA A 126 -5.07 3.47 17.42
CA ALA A 126 -5.66 2.52 18.36
C ALA A 126 -4.94 1.17 18.33
N SER A 127 -4.66 0.64 17.14
CA SER A 127 -3.93 -0.62 16.97
C SER A 127 -2.48 -0.55 17.46
N THR A 128 -1.83 0.61 17.34
CA THR A 128 -0.50 0.82 17.94
C THR A 128 -0.56 0.78 19.47
N HIS A 129 -1.54 1.43 20.09
CA HIS A 129 -1.69 1.41 21.55
C HIS A 129 -2.16 0.06 22.10
N ASN A 130 -3.03 -0.66 21.37
CA ASN A 130 -3.35 -2.05 21.68
C ASN A 130 -2.12 -2.94 21.59
N LEU A 131 -1.25 -2.73 20.59
CA LEU A 131 0.01 -3.45 20.51
C LEU A 131 0.95 -3.11 21.67
N ILE A 132 1.07 -1.84 22.07
CA ILE A 132 1.88 -1.45 23.24
C ILE A 132 1.39 -2.19 24.48
N LYS A 133 0.08 -2.20 24.73
CA LYS A 133 -0.54 -2.93 25.84
C LYS A 133 -0.18 -4.43 25.78
N PHE A 134 -0.40 -5.05 24.63
CA PHE A 134 -0.11 -6.47 24.40
C PHE A 134 1.38 -6.80 24.61
N VAL A 135 2.30 -6.01 24.05
CA VAL A 135 3.74 -6.25 24.19
C VAL A 135 4.16 -6.18 25.66
N ARG A 136 3.62 -5.25 26.46
CA ARG A 136 3.90 -5.18 27.89
C ARG A 136 3.42 -6.44 28.62
N GLU A 137 2.17 -6.84 28.42
CA GLU A 137 1.58 -8.04 29.03
C GLU A 137 2.34 -9.33 28.66
N GLU A 138 2.78 -9.45 27.42
CA GLU A 138 3.52 -10.62 26.94
C GLU A 138 4.97 -10.62 27.43
N MET A 139 5.65 -9.48 27.40
CA MET A 139 7.04 -9.34 27.87
C MET A 139 7.15 -9.52 29.38
N ASP A 140 6.21 -9.01 30.17
CA ASP A 140 6.14 -9.24 31.63
C ASP A 140 5.97 -10.74 31.95
N GLY A 141 5.27 -11.46 31.08
CA GLY A 141 5.11 -12.92 31.16
C GLY A 141 6.25 -13.74 30.54
N TYR A 142 7.32 -13.11 30.02
CA TYR A 142 8.40 -13.77 29.27
C TYR A 142 7.92 -14.53 28.00
N ARG A 143 6.82 -14.10 27.39
CA ARG A 143 6.19 -14.74 26.22
C ARG A 143 6.66 -14.12 24.91
N LEU A 144 7.97 -14.09 24.68
CA LEU A 144 8.58 -13.46 23.49
C LEU A 144 8.00 -13.97 22.15
N TYR A 145 7.57 -15.23 22.11
CA TYR A 145 7.05 -15.90 20.91
C TYR A 145 5.76 -15.30 20.35
N THR A 146 5.03 -14.48 21.11
CA THR A 146 3.81 -13.81 20.67
C THR A 146 4.06 -12.39 20.15
N VAL A 147 5.14 -11.76 20.63
CA VAL A 147 5.45 -10.34 20.45
C VAL A 147 5.82 -10.00 19.00
N VAL A 148 6.74 -10.78 18.41
CA VAL A 148 7.29 -10.46 17.08
C VAL A 148 6.20 -10.52 16.01
N GLY A 149 5.32 -11.52 16.06
CA GLY A 149 4.19 -11.64 15.12
C GLY A 149 3.24 -10.44 15.17
N GLY A 150 2.95 -9.91 16.36
CA GLY A 150 2.16 -8.69 16.53
C GLY A 150 2.83 -7.45 15.94
N LEU A 151 4.14 -7.30 16.16
CA LEU A 151 4.93 -6.19 15.62
C LEU A 151 5.03 -6.23 14.09
N THR A 152 5.27 -7.41 13.51
CA THR A 152 5.31 -7.57 12.05
C THR A 152 3.95 -7.32 11.42
N LYS A 153 2.86 -7.74 12.08
CA LYS A 153 1.49 -7.45 11.63
C LYS A 153 1.20 -5.95 11.63
N LEU A 154 1.59 -5.22 12.67
CA LEU A 154 1.40 -3.76 12.68
C LEU A 154 2.22 -3.05 11.59
N LEU A 155 3.45 -3.52 11.31
CA LEU A 155 4.23 -3.02 10.18
C LEU A 155 3.54 -3.29 8.84
N GLU A 156 2.97 -4.48 8.65
CA GLU A 156 2.19 -4.82 7.46
C GLU A 156 0.95 -3.93 7.33
N ASP A 157 0.22 -3.74 8.42
CA ASP A 157 -0.95 -2.87 8.50
C ASP A 157 -0.58 -1.41 8.18
N LEU A 158 0.57 -0.95 8.67
CA LEU A 158 1.11 0.38 8.38
C LEU A 158 1.42 0.54 6.88
N THR A 159 2.14 -0.41 6.27
CA THR A 159 2.58 -0.29 4.87
C THR A 159 1.48 -0.58 3.87
N ASN A 160 0.75 -1.67 4.07
CA ASN A 160 -0.19 -2.20 3.08
C ASN A 160 -1.60 -1.66 3.27
N SER A 161 -1.95 -1.11 4.43
CA SER A 161 -3.26 -0.49 4.66
C SER A 161 -3.13 1.02 4.84
N TYR A 162 -2.47 1.47 5.91
CA TYR A 162 -2.49 2.87 6.30
C TYR A 162 -1.81 3.79 5.28
N ILE A 163 -0.51 3.59 5.02
CA ILE A 163 0.26 4.43 4.09
C ILE A 163 -0.31 4.36 2.68
N ARG A 164 -0.66 3.15 2.22
CA ARG A 164 -1.18 2.97 0.85
C ARG A 164 -2.47 3.75 0.63
N LEU A 165 -3.42 3.69 1.56
CA LEU A 165 -4.74 4.35 1.46
C LEU A 165 -4.71 5.85 1.80
N ASN A 166 -3.66 6.32 2.49
CA ASN A 166 -3.55 7.72 2.91
C ASN A 166 -2.40 8.46 2.22
N ARG A 167 -1.81 7.87 1.18
CA ARG A 167 -0.65 8.44 0.48
C ARG A 167 -0.95 9.84 -0.03
N ASP A 168 -2.13 10.03 -0.62
CA ASP A 168 -2.55 11.28 -1.23
C ASP A 168 -2.83 12.38 -0.20
N ARG A 169 -3.34 11.99 0.98
CA ARG A 169 -3.45 12.86 2.15
C ARG A 169 -2.08 13.35 2.61
N MET A 170 -1.13 12.44 2.81
CA MET A 170 0.24 12.78 3.25
C MET A 170 0.98 13.68 2.25
N ARG A 171 0.59 13.59 0.97
CA ARG A 171 1.12 14.39 -0.14
C ARG A 171 0.48 15.76 -0.31
N GLY A 172 -0.41 16.19 0.60
CA GLY A 172 -0.98 17.55 0.55
C GLY A 172 -2.20 17.71 -0.36
N GLN A 173 -2.70 16.65 -1.01
CA GLN A 173 -3.82 16.80 -1.96
C GLN A 173 -5.14 17.21 -1.29
N MET A 174 -5.28 16.94 0.01
CA MET A 174 -6.43 17.36 0.82
C MET A 174 -6.13 18.62 1.64
N GLY A 175 -5.05 19.34 1.33
CA GLY A 175 -4.58 20.52 2.05
C GLY A 175 -3.54 20.19 3.13
N ASP A 176 -2.83 21.23 3.54
CA ASP A 176 -1.66 21.10 4.40
C ASP A 176 -2.00 20.62 5.82
N ASP A 177 -3.15 21.01 6.36
CA ASP A 177 -3.53 20.60 7.73
C ASP A 177 -3.88 19.10 7.81
N GLU A 178 -4.55 18.56 6.79
CA GLU A 178 -4.81 17.12 6.65
C GLU A 178 -3.50 16.34 6.43
N ALA A 179 -2.61 16.85 5.56
CA ALA A 179 -1.30 16.25 5.36
C ALA A 179 -0.49 16.21 6.66
N ARG A 180 -0.48 17.31 7.41
CA ARG A 180 0.19 17.39 8.71
C ARG A 180 -0.37 16.36 9.69
N THR A 181 -1.69 16.19 9.75
CA THR A 181 -2.33 15.22 10.66
C THR A 181 -1.97 13.78 10.29
N ALA A 182 -1.99 13.43 9.00
CA ALA A 182 -1.57 12.11 8.52
C ALA A 182 -0.06 11.86 8.76
N LEU A 183 0.80 12.87 8.55
CA LEU A 183 2.24 12.78 8.82
C LEU A 183 2.54 12.64 10.33
N CYS A 184 1.81 13.34 11.20
CA CYS A 184 1.93 13.16 12.66
C CYS A 184 1.55 11.74 13.06
N THR A 185 0.49 11.18 12.46
CA THR A 185 0.06 9.81 12.73
C THR A 185 1.12 8.80 12.28
N LEU A 186 1.63 8.91 11.05
CA LEU A 186 2.69 8.05 10.54
C LEU A 186 3.96 8.15 11.40
N TYR A 187 4.35 9.37 11.80
CA TYR A 187 5.49 9.61 12.68
C TYR A 187 5.32 8.90 14.02
N GLU A 188 4.17 9.05 14.69
CA GLU A 188 3.94 8.45 16.00
C GLU A 188 3.93 6.91 15.94
N VAL A 189 3.31 6.32 14.91
CA VAL A 189 3.33 4.86 14.74
C VAL A 189 4.76 4.37 14.51
N LEU A 190 5.53 5.03 13.63
CA LEU A 190 6.93 4.66 13.36
C LEU A 190 7.81 4.80 14.60
N LEU A 191 7.66 5.87 15.40
CA LEU A 191 8.44 6.05 16.62
C LEU A 191 8.13 4.94 17.64
N ASN A 192 6.86 4.67 17.90
CA ASN A 192 6.46 3.62 18.84
C ASN A 192 6.93 2.23 18.39
N VAL A 193 6.74 1.88 17.11
CA VAL A 193 7.22 0.60 16.57
C VAL A 193 8.75 0.49 16.66
N THR A 194 9.47 1.58 16.41
CA THR A 194 10.93 1.64 16.54
C THR A 194 11.38 1.34 17.97
N VAL A 195 10.71 1.91 18.97
CA VAL A 195 10.99 1.63 20.40
C VAL A 195 10.65 0.19 20.76
N LEU A 196 9.49 -0.32 20.34
CA LEU A 196 9.06 -1.69 20.65
C LEU A 196 9.96 -2.76 20.01
N LEU A 197 10.50 -2.50 18.81
CA LEU A 197 11.40 -3.41 18.11
C LEU A 197 12.86 -3.31 18.56
N ALA A 198 13.25 -2.29 19.33
CA ALA A 198 14.64 -2.07 19.74
C ALA A 198 15.31 -3.29 20.40
N PRO A 199 14.64 -4.06 21.29
CA PRO A 199 15.23 -5.27 21.87
C PRO A 199 15.49 -6.39 20.85
N VAL A 200 14.71 -6.43 19.75
CA VAL A 200 14.78 -7.48 18.73
C VAL A 200 15.76 -7.09 17.62
N THR A 201 15.67 -5.87 17.10
CA THR A 201 16.43 -5.37 15.96
C THR A 201 17.16 -4.06 16.31
N PRO A 202 18.24 -4.12 17.12
CA PRO A 202 18.86 -2.94 17.72
C PRO A 202 19.54 -1.98 16.74
N TYR A 203 19.97 -2.43 15.56
CA TYR A 203 20.76 -1.59 14.65
C TYR A 203 19.86 -0.73 13.75
N ILE A 204 18.86 -1.34 13.11
CA ILE A 204 17.90 -0.61 12.25
C ILE A 204 17.04 0.36 13.07
N THR A 205 16.66 -0.04 14.29
CA THR A 205 15.88 0.81 15.19
C THR A 205 16.66 2.03 15.63
N GLU A 206 17.94 1.86 15.99
CA GLU A 206 18.83 2.96 16.34
C GLU A 206 18.99 3.92 15.16
N MET A 207 19.23 3.40 13.94
CA MET A 207 19.35 4.23 12.73
C MET A 207 18.09 5.08 12.48
N ILE A 208 16.90 4.46 12.53
CA ILE A 208 15.63 5.16 12.31
C ILE A 208 15.39 6.18 13.43
N TYR A 209 15.57 5.75 14.69
CA TYR A 209 15.36 6.57 15.87
C TYR A 209 16.21 7.85 15.87
N GLN A 210 17.50 7.75 15.53
CA GLN A 210 18.41 8.90 15.52
C GLN A 210 17.94 10.03 14.61
N ASN A 211 17.19 9.72 13.54
CA ASN A 211 16.58 10.74 12.71
C ASN A 211 15.25 11.24 13.29
N LEU A 212 14.36 10.33 13.70
CA LEU A 212 13.05 10.69 14.26
C LEU A 212 13.20 11.58 15.52
N ALA A 213 14.11 11.23 16.42
CA ALA A 213 14.35 11.94 17.68
C ALA A 213 14.71 13.42 17.51
N ARG A 214 15.21 13.83 16.33
CA ARG A 214 15.51 15.23 16.01
C ARG A 214 14.27 16.10 15.94
N ALA A 215 13.13 15.52 15.58
CA ALA A 215 11.85 16.21 15.50
C ALA A 215 11.16 16.36 16.87
N LEU A 216 11.58 15.58 17.88
CA LEU A 216 11.02 15.65 19.23
C LEU A 216 11.44 16.95 19.94
N PRO A 217 10.52 17.59 20.70
CA PRO A 217 10.87 18.74 21.52
C PRO A 217 11.82 18.34 22.66
N ASP A 218 12.61 19.30 23.13
CA ASP A 218 13.45 19.10 24.32
C ASP A 218 12.58 18.78 25.54
N GLY A 219 13.03 17.81 26.34
CA GLY A 219 12.27 17.31 27.50
C GLY A 219 11.17 16.29 27.18
N HIS A 220 10.95 15.93 25.91
CA HIS A 220 10.04 14.84 25.56
C HIS A 220 10.51 13.50 26.16
N ALA A 221 9.60 12.70 26.72
CA ALA A 221 9.94 11.45 27.42
C ALA A 221 10.71 10.43 26.55
N MET A 222 10.45 10.43 25.24
CA MET A 222 11.14 9.58 24.26
C MET A 222 12.36 10.23 23.59
N LYS A 223 12.78 11.43 24.01
CA LYS A 223 13.97 12.09 23.46
C LYS A 223 15.19 11.75 24.31
N ALA A 224 16.03 10.87 23.77
CA ALA A 224 17.25 10.36 24.38
C ALA A 224 18.37 10.27 23.33
N LYS A 225 19.58 9.97 23.79
CA LYS A 225 20.75 9.82 22.89
C LYS A 225 20.72 8.53 22.07
N SER A 226 19.90 7.55 22.44
CA SER A 226 19.76 6.26 21.76
C SER A 226 18.37 5.70 22.09
N VAL A 227 17.81 4.89 21.18
CA VAL A 227 16.53 4.21 21.41
C VAL A 227 16.61 3.27 22.62
N HIS A 228 17.80 2.71 22.88
CA HIS A 228 18.08 1.75 23.95
C HIS A 228 18.08 2.38 25.35
N PHE A 229 17.93 3.71 25.45
CA PHE A 229 17.76 4.43 26.72
C PHE A 229 16.29 4.78 27.00
N ILE A 230 15.37 4.38 26.14
CA ILE A 230 13.95 4.68 26.24
C ILE A 230 13.24 3.47 26.83
N MET A 231 12.41 3.72 27.83
CA MET A 231 11.51 2.70 28.35
C MET A 231 10.36 2.44 27.36
N VAL A 232 9.89 1.20 27.28
CA VAL A 232 8.68 0.88 26.52
C VAL A 232 7.55 1.81 26.99
N PRO A 233 6.87 2.53 26.08
CA PRO A 233 5.82 3.46 26.45
C PRO A 233 4.68 2.78 27.18
N ASP A 234 3.92 3.57 27.92
CA ASP A 234 2.59 3.17 28.38
C ASP A 234 1.59 3.34 27.23
N PHE A 235 0.57 2.47 27.18
CA PHE A 235 -0.53 2.65 26.24
C PHE A 235 -1.48 3.72 26.76
N ASP A 236 -2.25 4.33 25.85
CA ASP A 236 -3.24 5.34 26.19
C ASP A 236 -4.63 4.67 26.20
N PRO A 237 -5.31 4.55 27.35
CA PRO A 237 -6.63 3.92 27.42
C PRO A 237 -7.70 4.66 26.60
N ASP A 238 -7.56 5.98 26.44
CA ASP A 238 -8.59 6.82 25.81
C ASP A 238 -8.64 6.66 24.29
N VAL A 239 -7.59 6.05 23.71
CA VAL A 239 -7.49 5.84 22.25
C VAL A 239 -7.79 4.40 21.85
N LEU A 240 -7.88 3.48 22.82
CA LEU A 240 -8.27 2.11 22.55
C LEU A 240 -9.70 2.09 22.02
N ASN A 241 -9.91 1.40 20.89
CA ASN A 241 -11.21 1.35 20.25
C ASN A 241 -11.38 0.01 19.53
N GLN A 242 -12.04 -0.96 20.19
CA GLN A 242 -12.22 -2.28 19.60
C GLN A 242 -13.16 -2.26 18.38
N ASP A 243 -14.14 -1.35 18.38
CA ASP A 243 -15.11 -1.22 17.29
C ASP A 243 -14.43 -0.77 16.00
N ILE A 244 -13.48 0.18 16.08
CA ILE A 244 -12.74 0.66 14.91
C ILE A 244 -11.87 -0.44 14.29
N GLU A 245 -11.23 -1.26 15.14
CA GLU A 245 -10.43 -2.40 14.67
C GLU A 245 -11.30 -3.45 14.00
N THR A 246 -12.46 -3.72 14.59
CA THR A 246 -13.43 -4.67 14.04
C THR A 246 -13.97 -4.18 12.69
N ALA A 247 -14.28 -2.89 12.57
CA ALA A 247 -14.73 -2.28 11.32
C ALA A 247 -13.68 -2.37 10.20
N VAL A 248 -12.40 -2.06 10.50
CA VAL A 248 -11.32 -2.20 9.50
C VAL A 248 -11.07 -3.66 9.15
N ALA A 249 -11.16 -4.59 10.09
CA ALA A 249 -11.03 -6.02 9.81
C ALA A 249 -12.13 -6.52 8.86
N ARG A 250 -13.40 -6.11 9.09
CA ARG A 250 -14.54 -6.40 8.22
C ARG A 250 -14.32 -5.85 6.80
N MET A 251 -13.88 -4.59 6.69
CA MET A 251 -13.55 -3.96 5.41
C MET A 251 -12.45 -4.75 4.67
N LYS A 252 -11.39 -5.16 5.37
CA LYS A 252 -10.31 -5.98 4.79
C LYS A 252 -10.81 -7.32 4.28
N GLY A 253 -11.69 -8.00 5.03
CA GLY A 253 -12.31 -9.26 4.59
C GLY A 253 -13.09 -9.10 3.29
N VAL A 254 -13.92 -8.06 3.20
CA VAL A 254 -14.67 -7.71 1.98
C VAL A 254 -13.76 -7.37 0.80
N VAL A 255 -12.67 -6.63 1.04
CA VAL A 255 -11.66 -6.34 0.02
C VAL A 255 -10.99 -7.63 -0.46
N GLU A 256 -10.67 -8.55 0.44
CA GLU A 256 -10.05 -9.83 0.05
C GLU A 256 -10.98 -10.69 -0.80
N LEU A 257 -12.26 -10.80 -0.42
CA LEU A 257 -13.28 -11.46 -1.25
C LEU A 257 -13.34 -10.87 -2.67
N GLY A 258 -13.34 -9.54 -2.79
CA GLY A 258 -13.33 -8.87 -4.09
C GLY A 258 -12.05 -9.14 -4.90
N ARG A 259 -10.88 -9.22 -4.24
CA ARG A 259 -9.59 -9.57 -4.87
C ARG A 259 -9.62 -10.99 -5.41
N MET A 260 -10.09 -11.94 -4.61
CA MET A 260 -10.21 -13.34 -5.01
C MET A 260 -11.16 -13.52 -6.20
N ILE A 261 -12.32 -12.84 -6.22
CA ILE A 261 -13.24 -12.89 -7.36
C ILE A 261 -12.55 -12.37 -8.64
N ARG A 262 -11.86 -11.21 -8.56
CA ARG A 262 -11.12 -10.65 -9.69
C ARG A 262 -10.01 -11.57 -10.19
N GLU A 263 -9.29 -12.22 -9.28
CA GLU A 263 -8.25 -13.20 -9.63
C GLU A 263 -8.83 -14.41 -10.37
N GLN A 264 -9.94 -14.98 -9.86
CA GLN A 264 -10.63 -16.09 -10.52
C GLN A 264 -11.11 -15.73 -11.94
N GLN A 265 -11.57 -14.48 -12.14
CA GLN A 265 -11.96 -13.98 -13.46
C GLN A 265 -10.79 -13.48 -14.30
N LYS A 266 -9.55 -13.50 -13.76
CA LYS A 266 -8.33 -13.01 -14.41
C LYS A 266 -8.43 -11.53 -14.84
N VAL A 267 -9.17 -10.71 -14.09
CA VAL A 267 -9.34 -9.28 -14.35
C VAL A 267 -8.48 -8.47 -13.38
N GLY A 268 -7.42 -7.85 -13.89
CA GLY A 268 -6.50 -7.06 -13.07
C GLY A 268 -7.11 -5.79 -12.47
N MET A 269 -6.52 -5.30 -11.38
CA MET A 269 -6.98 -4.10 -10.63
C MET A 269 -6.96 -2.80 -11.44
N LYS A 270 -6.31 -2.77 -12.61
CA LYS A 270 -6.32 -1.61 -13.50
C LYS A 270 -7.67 -1.44 -14.22
N MET A 271 -8.40 -2.53 -14.45
CA MET A 271 -9.74 -2.48 -15.01
C MET A 271 -10.73 -2.07 -13.91
N PRO A 272 -11.36 -0.88 -14.02
CA PRO A 272 -12.44 -0.53 -13.11
C PRO A 272 -13.65 -1.42 -13.38
N LEU A 273 -14.36 -1.78 -12.32
CA LEU A 273 -15.66 -2.46 -12.44
C LEU A 273 -16.78 -1.49 -12.10
N LYS A 274 -17.95 -1.72 -12.70
CA LYS A 274 -19.09 -0.82 -12.58
C LYS A 274 -19.65 -0.82 -11.18
N THR A 275 -20.00 -2.00 -10.68
CA THR A 275 -20.65 -2.14 -9.36
C THR A 275 -20.07 -3.30 -8.57
N MET A 276 -20.11 -3.12 -7.24
CA MET A 276 -19.91 -4.17 -6.26
C MET A 276 -21.16 -4.22 -5.39
N THR A 277 -21.73 -5.41 -5.17
CA THR A 277 -22.80 -5.59 -4.19
C THR A 277 -22.25 -6.32 -2.97
N ILE A 278 -22.47 -5.76 -1.79
CA ILE A 278 -22.18 -6.41 -0.51
C ILE A 278 -23.51 -6.80 0.12
N ILE A 279 -23.61 -8.06 0.50
CA ILE A 279 -24.78 -8.62 1.18
C ILE A 279 -24.38 -9.09 2.57
N ASN A 280 -25.04 -8.57 3.59
CA ASN A 280 -24.89 -8.98 4.99
C ASN A 280 -26.18 -8.64 5.76
N GLN A 281 -26.67 -9.55 6.59
CA GLN A 281 -27.89 -9.37 7.39
C GLN A 281 -27.67 -8.50 8.63
N ASN A 282 -26.42 -8.31 9.06
CA ASN A 282 -26.08 -7.54 10.24
C ASN A 282 -25.94 -6.04 9.92
N ASP A 283 -26.88 -5.24 10.41
CA ASP A 283 -26.89 -3.78 10.23
C ASP A 283 -25.63 -3.08 10.77
N GLY A 284 -25.02 -3.62 11.83
CA GLY A 284 -23.77 -3.11 12.38
C GLY A 284 -22.62 -3.25 11.39
N ILE A 285 -22.47 -4.43 10.77
CA ILE A 285 -21.47 -4.68 9.73
C ILE A 285 -21.71 -3.76 8.53
N MET A 286 -22.97 -3.64 8.10
CA MET A 286 -23.33 -2.77 6.99
C MET A 286 -22.98 -1.30 7.25
N LYS A 287 -23.18 -0.82 8.48
CA LYS A 287 -22.81 0.54 8.88
C LYS A 287 -21.30 0.76 8.83
N ASP A 288 -20.52 -0.19 9.32
CA ASP A 288 -19.05 -0.12 9.30
C ASP A 288 -18.53 -0.06 7.86
N LEU A 289 -19.01 -0.96 6.99
CA LEU A 289 -18.60 -1.02 5.59
C LEU A 289 -19.00 0.25 4.81
N LYS A 290 -20.19 0.79 5.07
CA LYS A 290 -20.62 2.09 4.50
C LYS A 290 -19.71 3.23 4.92
N THR A 291 -19.29 3.26 6.20
CA THR A 291 -18.36 4.28 6.72
C THR A 291 -17.00 4.20 6.01
N LEU A 292 -16.58 2.98 5.63
CA LEU A 292 -15.31 2.68 4.98
C LEU A 292 -15.40 2.53 3.45
N GLN A 293 -16.55 2.85 2.84
CA GLN A 293 -16.83 2.56 1.44
C GLN A 293 -15.79 3.13 0.47
N ALA A 294 -15.31 4.36 0.71
CA ALA A 294 -14.33 5.00 -0.17
C ALA A 294 -13.04 4.17 -0.29
N TYR A 295 -12.60 3.54 0.81
CA TYR A 295 -11.43 2.67 0.80
C TYR A 295 -11.71 1.37 0.03
N ILE A 296 -12.91 0.79 0.16
CA ILE A 296 -13.32 -0.40 -0.61
C ILE A 296 -13.32 -0.08 -2.11
N GLN A 297 -13.87 1.07 -2.50
CA GLN A 297 -13.93 1.53 -3.89
C GLN A 297 -12.53 1.73 -4.48
N GLU A 298 -11.63 2.35 -3.74
CA GLU A 298 -10.24 2.58 -4.17
C GLU A 298 -9.48 1.25 -4.29
N GLU A 299 -9.60 0.37 -3.29
CA GLU A 299 -8.87 -0.90 -3.22
C GLU A 299 -9.26 -1.89 -4.31
N LEU A 300 -10.56 -2.01 -4.56
CA LEU A 300 -11.12 -2.92 -5.55
C LEU A 300 -11.36 -2.24 -6.89
N ASN A 301 -11.06 -0.94 -7.02
CA ASN A 301 -11.31 -0.15 -8.21
C ASN A 301 -12.72 -0.39 -8.77
N VAL A 302 -13.72 -0.13 -7.94
CA VAL A 302 -15.15 -0.26 -8.29
C VAL A 302 -15.80 1.12 -8.24
N MET A 303 -16.65 1.44 -9.22
CA MET A 303 -17.23 2.78 -9.32
C MET A 303 -18.35 2.99 -8.30
N ASP A 304 -19.13 1.96 -8.00
CA ASP A 304 -20.23 2.02 -7.05
C ASP A 304 -20.29 0.78 -6.14
N VAL A 305 -20.80 0.97 -4.91
CA VAL A 305 -20.98 -0.09 -3.91
C VAL A 305 -22.42 -0.09 -3.43
N VAL A 306 -23.12 -1.19 -3.68
CA VAL A 306 -24.51 -1.41 -3.32
C VAL A 306 -24.57 -2.33 -2.10
N TYR A 307 -25.37 -1.98 -1.10
CA TYR A 307 -25.55 -2.78 0.11
C TYR A 307 -26.95 -3.39 0.14
N LYS A 308 -27.05 -4.70 0.39
CA LYS A 308 -28.33 -5.40 0.54
C LYS A 308 -28.37 -6.20 1.84
N ALA A 309 -29.43 -6.03 2.63
CA ALA A 309 -29.60 -6.76 3.89
C ALA A 309 -30.00 -8.22 3.65
N ASP A 310 -30.83 -8.47 2.64
CA ASP A 310 -31.27 -9.80 2.28
C ASP A 310 -30.72 -10.21 0.91
N ALA A 311 -30.11 -11.39 0.86
CA ALA A 311 -29.88 -12.07 -0.40
C ALA A 311 -31.05 -13.01 -0.64
N GLY A 312 -32.15 -12.48 -1.16
CA GLY A 312 -33.09 -13.33 -1.88
C GLY A 312 -32.28 -14.15 -2.88
N GLY A 313 -32.11 -15.44 -2.62
CA GLY A 313 -31.27 -16.34 -3.41
C GLY A 313 -29.96 -16.84 -2.79
N VAL A 314 -29.53 -16.54 -1.55
CA VAL A 314 -28.34 -17.24 -1.01
C VAL A 314 -28.65 -18.71 -0.71
N LYS A 315 -28.08 -19.62 -1.49
CA LYS A 315 -28.09 -21.07 -1.29
C LYS A 315 -26.83 -21.49 -0.54
N LEU A 316 -27.04 -22.09 0.62
CA LEU A 316 -26.04 -22.77 1.42
C LEU A 316 -25.76 -24.14 0.81
N THR A 317 -24.49 -24.46 0.62
CA THR A 317 -24.03 -25.79 0.20
C THR A 317 -23.04 -26.31 1.23
N ALA A 318 -23.37 -27.45 1.84
CA ALA A 318 -22.51 -28.11 2.80
C ALA A 318 -21.37 -28.87 2.12
N THR A 319 -20.14 -28.61 2.56
CA THR A 319 -18.94 -29.36 2.18
C THR A 319 -18.42 -30.13 3.39
N LEU A 320 -18.30 -31.45 3.24
CA LEU A 320 -17.90 -32.36 4.32
C LEU A 320 -16.39 -32.57 4.38
N ASN A 321 -15.82 -32.51 5.57
CA ASN A 321 -14.46 -32.92 5.85
C ASN A 321 -14.40 -34.45 5.96
N PHE A 322 -14.22 -35.12 4.83
CA PHE A 322 -14.20 -36.58 4.75
C PHE A 322 -13.17 -37.24 5.69
N LYS A 323 -12.07 -36.56 6.02
CA LYS A 323 -11.03 -37.10 6.92
C LYS A 323 -11.48 -37.10 8.38
N ALA A 324 -12.16 -36.04 8.82
CA ALA A 324 -12.72 -35.96 10.17
C ALA A 324 -13.92 -36.90 10.32
N LEU A 325 -14.89 -36.80 9.40
CA LEU A 325 -16.10 -37.62 9.39
C LEU A 325 -15.82 -39.12 9.22
N GLY A 326 -14.83 -39.50 8.41
CA GLY A 326 -14.51 -40.91 8.17
C GLY A 326 -14.00 -41.61 9.43
N LYS A 327 -13.29 -40.90 10.32
CA LYS A 327 -12.86 -41.44 11.61
C LYS A 327 -14.01 -41.62 12.60
N LYS A 328 -15.02 -40.75 12.53
CA LYS A 328 -16.16 -40.73 13.46
C LYS A 328 -17.28 -41.69 13.04
N LEU A 329 -17.60 -41.73 11.75
CA LEU A 329 -18.80 -42.41 11.22
C LEU A 329 -18.51 -43.79 10.62
N GLY A 330 -17.28 -44.07 10.18
CA GLY A 330 -16.89 -45.36 9.60
C GLY A 330 -17.84 -45.81 8.48
N LYS A 331 -18.64 -46.87 8.74
CA LYS A 331 -19.59 -47.45 7.77
C LYS A 331 -20.79 -46.54 7.46
N ASP A 332 -21.17 -45.65 8.38
CA ASP A 332 -22.34 -44.76 8.23
C ASP A 332 -22.04 -43.53 7.37
N MET A 333 -20.79 -43.35 6.95
CA MET A 333 -20.33 -42.18 6.22
C MET A 333 -21.10 -41.92 4.92
N LYS A 334 -21.44 -42.97 4.17
CA LYS A 334 -22.25 -42.83 2.94
C LYS A 334 -23.68 -42.40 3.24
N ALA A 335 -24.26 -42.88 4.34
CA ALA A 335 -25.62 -42.52 4.74
C ALA A 335 -25.67 -41.05 5.16
N VAL A 336 -24.71 -40.61 5.97
CA VAL A 336 -24.59 -39.21 6.40
C VAL A 336 -24.27 -38.27 5.23
N GLN A 337 -23.39 -38.66 4.30
CA GLN A 337 -23.12 -37.87 3.10
C GLN A 337 -24.40 -37.62 2.27
N THR A 338 -25.19 -38.67 2.06
CA THR A 338 -26.46 -38.57 1.31
C THR A 338 -27.46 -37.68 2.03
N ALA A 339 -27.57 -37.81 3.34
CA ALA A 339 -28.48 -37.01 4.16
C ALA A 339 -28.05 -35.53 4.22
N VAL A 340 -26.75 -35.23 4.33
CA VAL A 340 -26.23 -33.86 4.28
C VAL A 340 -26.49 -33.20 2.92
N SER A 341 -26.33 -33.95 1.82
CA SER A 341 -26.64 -33.43 0.48
C SER A 341 -28.14 -33.18 0.25
N ALA A 342 -29.02 -33.72 1.10
CA ALA A 342 -30.47 -33.55 1.03
C ALA A 342 -31.00 -32.46 2.00
N LEU A 343 -30.14 -31.85 2.81
CA LEU A 343 -30.55 -30.78 3.73
C LEU A 343 -31.10 -29.59 2.97
N SER A 344 -32.20 -29.04 3.48
CA SER A 344 -32.77 -27.79 2.99
C SER A 344 -31.92 -26.59 3.38
N ASN A 345 -32.12 -25.48 2.68
CA ASN A 345 -31.40 -24.24 2.96
C ASN A 345 -31.67 -23.73 4.39
N ASP A 346 -32.90 -23.92 4.90
CA ASP A 346 -33.30 -23.55 6.25
C ASP A 346 -32.60 -24.40 7.32
N GLU A 347 -32.39 -25.70 7.06
CA GLU A 347 -31.65 -26.59 7.97
C GLU A 347 -30.16 -26.27 7.99
N LEU A 348 -29.59 -25.92 6.83
CA LEU A 348 -28.21 -25.44 6.74
C LEU A 348 -28.05 -24.08 7.43
N ALA A 349 -29.05 -23.18 7.35
CA ALA A 349 -29.03 -21.91 8.05
C ALA A 349 -29.06 -22.10 9.58
N LYS A 350 -29.85 -23.06 10.07
CA LYS A 350 -29.82 -23.44 11.49
C LYS A 350 -28.47 -24.02 11.92
N PHE A 351 -27.83 -24.83 11.09
CA PHE A 351 -26.46 -25.29 11.37
C PHE A 351 -25.47 -24.13 11.47
N ASP A 352 -25.62 -23.11 10.63
CA ASP A 352 -24.79 -21.91 10.62
C ASP A 352 -24.93 -21.10 11.92
N GLU A 353 -26.14 -20.97 12.45
CA GLU A 353 -26.42 -20.28 13.71
C GLU A 353 -26.04 -21.11 14.96
N GLU A 354 -26.40 -22.39 14.99
CA GLU A 354 -26.24 -23.25 16.16
C GLU A 354 -24.86 -23.93 16.23
N GLY A 355 -24.11 -23.93 15.12
CA GLY A 355 -22.78 -24.55 14.99
C GLY A 355 -22.77 -26.08 14.97
N LYS A 356 -23.95 -26.71 15.04
CA LYS A 356 -24.13 -28.16 15.06
C LYS A 356 -25.49 -28.59 14.50
N ILE A 357 -25.53 -29.79 13.92
CA ILE A 357 -26.76 -30.37 13.36
C ILE A 357 -26.72 -31.88 13.53
N THR A 358 -27.88 -32.50 13.80
CA THR A 358 -27.99 -33.96 13.86
C THR A 358 -28.47 -34.49 12.52
N VAL A 359 -27.64 -35.27 11.82
CA VAL A 359 -27.96 -35.84 10.50
C VAL A 359 -27.70 -37.33 10.53
N GLY A 360 -28.72 -38.13 10.19
CA GLY A 360 -28.61 -39.60 10.21
C GLY A 360 -28.31 -40.19 11.60
N GLY A 361 -28.72 -39.52 12.68
CA GLY A 361 -28.50 -39.97 14.07
C GLY A 361 -27.14 -39.57 14.66
N HIS A 362 -26.32 -38.82 13.91
CA HIS A 362 -25.00 -38.37 14.35
C HIS A 362 -24.94 -36.84 14.45
N GLU A 363 -24.35 -36.32 15.54
CA GLU A 363 -24.10 -34.88 15.70
C GLU A 363 -22.89 -34.49 14.83
N ILE A 364 -23.11 -33.56 13.91
CA ILE A 364 -22.10 -32.97 13.03
C ILE A 364 -21.82 -31.55 13.52
N THR A 365 -20.54 -31.21 13.63
CA THR A 365 -20.05 -29.90 14.09
C THR A 365 -19.24 -29.19 13.00
N GLY A 366 -18.84 -27.93 13.25
CA GLY A 366 -18.03 -27.13 12.32
C GLY A 366 -16.66 -27.72 11.94
N GLU A 367 -16.11 -28.67 12.72
CA GLU A 367 -14.86 -29.37 12.35
C GLU A 367 -15.07 -30.37 11.19
N GLU A 368 -16.30 -30.83 11.05
CA GLU A 368 -16.72 -31.94 10.20
C GLU A 368 -17.45 -31.45 8.95
N MET A 369 -18.18 -30.33 9.05
CA MET A 369 -18.94 -29.74 7.96
C MET A 369 -18.71 -28.23 7.90
N THR A 370 -18.43 -27.74 6.71
CA THR A 370 -18.29 -26.30 6.41
C THR A 370 -19.37 -25.90 5.43
N LEU A 371 -19.95 -24.72 5.60
CA LEU A 371 -20.92 -24.17 4.67
C LEU A 371 -20.21 -23.26 3.66
N SER A 372 -20.66 -23.34 2.41
CA SER A 372 -20.35 -22.36 1.38
C SER A 372 -21.64 -21.66 0.97
N ARG A 373 -21.60 -20.33 0.83
CA ARG A 373 -22.74 -19.56 0.38
C ARG A 373 -22.57 -19.22 -1.10
N SER A 374 -23.59 -19.53 -1.89
CA SER A 374 -23.68 -19.16 -3.31
C SER A 374 -24.98 -18.38 -3.53
N VAL A 375 -25.01 -17.46 -4.49
CA VAL A 375 -26.23 -16.70 -4.79
C VAL A 375 -26.94 -17.35 -6.00
N GLU A 376 -28.06 -18.03 -5.77
CA GLU A 376 -29.06 -18.42 -6.77
C GLU A 376 -29.67 -17.20 -7.45
N GLY A 377 -29.98 -17.31 -8.74
CA GLY A 377 -30.56 -16.21 -9.53
C GLY A 377 -29.55 -15.14 -9.99
N LEU A 378 -28.24 -15.41 -9.89
CA LEU A 378 -27.26 -14.71 -10.73
C LEU A 378 -27.37 -15.24 -12.17
N ASP A 379 -28.50 -14.94 -12.82
CA ASP A 379 -28.78 -15.35 -14.20
C ASP A 379 -27.83 -14.65 -15.19
N ASP A 380 -27.23 -13.52 -14.77
CA ASP A 380 -26.24 -12.80 -15.55
C ASP A 380 -24.85 -13.46 -15.43
N PRO A 381 -24.29 -13.99 -16.54
CA PRO A 381 -22.97 -14.62 -16.52
C PRO A 381 -21.82 -13.67 -16.17
N ASN A 382 -22.04 -12.35 -16.23
CA ASN A 382 -21.05 -11.32 -15.90
C ASN A 382 -20.97 -11.01 -14.40
N LEU A 383 -21.92 -11.50 -13.59
CA LEU A 383 -21.88 -11.33 -12.15
C LEU A 383 -21.18 -12.53 -11.51
N LYS A 384 -20.25 -12.26 -10.58
CA LYS A 384 -19.53 -13.30 -9.84
C LYS A 384 -19.50 -12.99 -8.37
N SER A 385 -19.69 -14.02 -7.55
CA SER A 385 -19.84 -13.88 -6.12
C SER A 385 -18.89 -14.77 -5.34
N MET A 386 -18.59 -14.34 -4.11
CA MET A 386 -17.86 -15.11 -3.12
C MET A 386 -18.34 -14.71 -1.73
N SER A 387 -18.27 -15.65 -0.78
CA SER A 387 -18.63 -15.42 0.61
C SER A 387 -17.61 -16.05 1.54
N ASP A 388 -17.40 -15.43 2.69
CA ASP A 388 -16.53 -15.91 3.78
C ASP A 388 -17.34 -16.47 4.98
N GLY A 389 -18.66 -16.62 4.85
CA GLY A 389 -19.52 -17.02 5.97
C GLY A 389 -20.00 -15.86 6.85
N ASP A 390 -19.56 -14.63 6.64
CA ASP A 390 -20.17 -13.44 7.27
C ASP A 390 -20.81 -12.55 6.20
N SER A 391 -20.03 -12.16 5.19
CA SER A 391 -20.48 -11.33 4.08
C SER A 391 -20.48 -12.09 2.75
N THR A 392 -21.33 -11.66 1.81
CA THR A 392 -21.26 -12.08 0.41
C THR A 392 -20.96 -10.88 -0.47
N VAL A 393 -19.92 -10.99 -1.29
CA VAL A 393 -19.53 -9.96 -2.26
C VAL A 393 -19.88 -10.44 -3.65
N ILE A 394 -20.47 -9.56 -4.45
CA ILE A 394 -20.77 -9.77 -5.87
C ILE A 394 -20.09 -8.66 -6.67
N LEU A 395 -19.36 -9.00 -7.71
CA LEU A 395 -18.74 -8.06 -8.64
C LEU A 395 -19.37 -8.16 -10.03
N ASP A 396 -19.56 -7.00 -10.66
CA ASP A 396 -20.10 -6.86 -12.00
C ASP A 396 -18.99 -6.68 -13.05
N PHE A 397 -18.83 -7.70 -13.90
CA PHE A 397 -17.84 -7.73 -14.99
C PHE A 397 -18.44 -7.36 -16.36
N THR A 398 -19.64 -6.78 -16.39
CA THR A 398 -20.27 -6.34 -17.64
C THR A 398 -19.34 -5.38 -18.39
N PRO A 399 -18.98 -5.66 -19.66
CA PRO A 399 -18.10 -4.78 -20.42
C PRO A 399 -18.71 -3.39 -20.61
N ASP A 400 -17.95 -2.36 -20.26
CA ASP A 400 -18.33 -0.96 -20.43
C ASP A 400 -17.22 -0.21 -21.20
N PRO A 401 -17.54 0.47 -22.32
CA PRO A 401 -16.54 1.17 -23.13
C PRO A 401 -15.78 2.28 -22.37
N ASP A 402 -16.45 3.02 -21.49
CA ASP A 402 -15.82 4.10 -20.73
C ASP A 402 -14.84 3.55 -19.68
N LEU A 403 -15.24 2.46 -19.02
CA LEU A 403 -14.37 1.74 -18.08
C LEU A 403 -13.13 1.15 -18.76
N GLN A 404 -13.26 0.70 -20.02
CA GLN A 404 -12.11 0.26 -20.81
C GLN A 404 -11.13 1.42 -21.09
N LEU A 405 -11.62 2.61 -21.45
CA LEU A 405 -10.77 3.80 -21.62
C LEU A 405 -10.08 4.19 -20.30
N MET A 406 -10.78 4.07 -19.17
CA MET A 406 -10.17 4.29 -17.85
C MET A 406 -9.07 3.26 -17.53
N ALA A 407 -9.24 2.00 -17.94
CA ALA A 407 -8.23 0.96 -17.77
C ALA A 407 -6.97 1.26 -18.59
N VAL A 408 -7.14 1.69 -19.84
CA VAL A 408 -6.03 2.15 -20.70
C VAL A 408 -5.34 3.36 -20.08
N SER A 409 -6.09 4.33 -19.54
CA SER A 409 -5.54 5.51 -18.84
C SER A 409 -4.62 5.14 -17.68
N ARG A 410 -5.01 4.13 -16.89
CA ARG A 410 -4.18 3.61 -15.79
C ARG A 410 -2.95 2.85 -16.29
N GLU A 411 -3.06 2.12 -17.40
CA GLU A 411 -1.91 1.47 -18.02
C GLU A 411 -0.90 2.51 -18.51
N ILE A 412 -1.34 3.55 -19.22
CA ILE A 412 -0.52 4.70 -19.64
C ILE A 412 0.19 5.29 -18.42
N SER A 413 -0.57 5.64 -17.38
CA SER A 413 -0.03 6.28 -16.18
C SER A 413 1.03 5.41 -15.47
N ASN A 414 0.81 4.09 -15.45
CA ASN A 414 1.76 3.13 -14.90
C ASN A 414 3.06 3.05 -15.73
N ARG A 415 2.97 3.03 -17.06
CA ARG A 415 4.13 3.01 -17.96
C ARG A 415 4.97 4.28 -17.85
N VAL A 416 4.31 5.44 -17.86
CA VAL A 416 4.96 6.75 -17.70
C VAL A 416 5.65 6.85 -16.33
N ASN A 417 4.98 6.45 -15.24
CA ASN A 417 5.60 6.48 -13.91
C ASN A 417 6.78 5.51 -13.77
N ARG A 418 6.74 4.35 -14.44
CA ARG A 418 7.89 3.43 -14.49
C ARG A 418 9.05 4.04 -15.27
N MET A 419 8.76 4.61 -16.44
CA MET A 419 9.73 5.31 -17.28
C MET A 419 10.45 6.42 -16.51
N ARG A 420 9.73 7.20 -15.68
CA ARG A 420 10.31 8.22 -14.79
C ARG A 420 11.28 7.63 -13.78
N LYS A 421 10.89 6.55 -13.09
CA LYS A 421 11.75 5.86 -12.13
C LYS A 421 13.00 5.30 -12.78
N ASP A 422 12.85 4.70 -13.96
CA ASP A 422 13.97 4.14 -14.73
C ASP A 422 14.92 5.24 -15.24
N ALA A 423 14.44 6.48 -15.36
CA ALA A 423 15.25 7.68 -15.64
C ALA A 423 15.86 8.30 -14.37
N ASN A 424 15.71 7.67 -13.20
CA ASN A 424 16.13 8.15 -11.88
C ASN A 424 15.51 9.50 -11.46
N LEU A 425 14.36 9.86 -12.04
CA LEU A 425 13.68 11.11 -11.72
C LEU A 425 12.96 11.02 -10.38
N GLN A 426 13.08 12.07 -9.57
CA GLN A 426 12.31 12.25 -8.35
C GLN A 426 10.87 12.71 -8.66
N PRO A 427 9.92 12.55 -7.72
CA PRO A 427 8.54 12.98 -7.90
C PRO A 427 8.38 14.45 -8.30
N ASP A 428 9.28 15.33 -7.81
CA ASP A 428 9.19 16.78 -7.93
C ASP A 428 10.11 17.39 -9.01
N ASP A 429 10.93 16.56 -9.69
CA ASP A 429 11.84 17.03 -10.74
C ASP A 429 11.08 17.81 -11.83
N PRO A 430 11.58 18.97 -12.31
CA PRO A 430 10.89 19.79 -13.30
C PRO A 430 11.04 19.18 -14.71
N VAL A 431 10.14 18.27 -15.06
CA VAL A 431 10.08 17.61 -16.37
C VAL A 431 8.68 17.74 -16.96
N ASP A 432 8.64 17.82 -18.29
CA ASP A 432 7.40 17.78 -19.05
C ASP A 432 7.28 16.42 -19.77
N MET A 433 6.05 15.91 -19.91
CA MET A 433 5.78 14.58 -20.43
C MET A 433 4.86 14.67 -21.63
N TRP A 434 5.19 13.92 -22.67
CA TRP A 434 4.49 13.97 -23.96
C TRP A 434 4.14 12.56 -24.40
N ALA A 435 2.98 12.39 -25.02
CA ALA A 435 2.52 11.11 -25.54
C ALA A 435 1.89 11.23 -26.92
N GLU A 436 2.21 10.29 -27.80
CA GLU A 436 1.61 10.15 -29.12
C GLU A 436 1.39 8.69 -29.49
N THR A 437 0.41 8.44 -30.37
CA THR A 437 0.17 7.10 -30.92
C THR A 437 0.96 6.90 -32.20
N VAL A 438 1.71 5.80 -32.31
CA VAL A 438 2.49 5.50 -33.50
C VAL A 438 1.62 4.68 -34.46
N LYS A 439 1.34 5.22 -35.65
CA LYS A 439 0.50 4.58 -36.69
C LYS A 439 -0.84 4.06 -36.13
N PRO A 440 -1.68 4.93 -35.54
CA PRO A 440 -2.93 4.49 -34.90
C PRO A 440 -3.87 3.82 -35.90
N LYS A 441 -4.60 2.80 -35.42
CA LYS A 441 -5.70 2.19 -36.18
C LYS A 441 -6.84 3.20 -36.34
N LYS A 442 -7.73 2.98 -37.32
CA LYS A 442 -8.89 3.85 -37.55
C LYS A 442 -9.78 3.98 -36.30
N ASP A 443 -9.96 2.86 -35.59
CA ASP A 443 -10.72 2.77 -34.32
C ASP A 443 -9.76 2.58 -33.13
N SER A 444 -8.76 3.46 -33.02
CA SER A 444 -7.73 3.41 -31.98
C SER A 444 -8.29 3.79 -30.61
N ARG A 445 -8.38 2.82 -29.69
CA ARG A 445 -8.77 3.06 -28.29
C ARG A 445 -7.72 3.91 -27.57
N LEU A 446 -6.45 3.75 -27.93
CA LEU A 446 -5.37 4.52 -27.34
C LEU A 446 -5.49 6.01 -27.69
N LYS A 447 -5.80 6.33 -28.95
CA LYS A 447 -6.05 7.70 -29.41
C LYS A 447 -7.31 8.28 -28.76
N GLU A 448 -8.38 7.50 -28.67
CA GLU A 448 -9.60 7.90 -27.97
C GLU A 448 -9.33 8.19 -26.48
N THR A 449 -8.53 7.36 -25.81
CA THR A 449 -8.16 7.56 -24.40
C THR A 449 -7.37 8.86 -24.21
N LEU A 450 -6.35 9.11 -25.03
CA LEU A 450 -5.54 10.35 -25.00
C LEU A 450 -6.31 11.62 -25.38
N SER A 451 -7.54 11.51 -25.85
CA SER A 451 -8.41 12.66 -26.17
C SER A 451 -9.54 12.84 -25.18
N LYS A 452 -10.24 11.76 -24.78
CA LYS A 452 -11.40 11.81 -23.89
C LYS A 452 -11.07 11.70 -22.41
N LYS A 453 -9.91 11.16 -22.03
CA LYS A 453 -9.54 10.88 -20.62
C LYS A 453 -8.27 11.61 -20.18
N VAL A 454 -7.92 12.73 -20.82
CA VAL A 454 -6.73 13.53 -20.48
C VAL A 454 -6.74 13.95 -19.01
N ASP A 455 -7.82 14.56 -18.52
CA ASP A 455 -7.93 15.01 -17.13
C ASP A 455 -7.76 13.85 -16.13
N TYR A 456 -8.23 12.67 -16.51
CA TYR A 456 -8.11 11.48 -15.69
C TYR A 456 -6.66 10.96 -15.66
N ILE A 457 -5.97 10.93 -16.81
CA ILE A 457 -4.54 10.60 -16.89
C ILE A 457 -3.71 11.62 -16.10
N ASP A 458 -3.99 12.91 -16.27
CA ASP A 458 -3.31 14.01 -15.58
C ASP A 458 -3.48 13.88 -14.07
N LYS A 459 -4.68 13.51 -13.60
CA LYS A 459 -4.92 13.22 -12.18
C LYS A 459 -4.08 12.04 -11.68
N LEU A 460 -3.99 10.94 -12.44
CA LEU A 460 -3.21 9.77 -12.08
C LEU A 460 -1.69 10.03 -12.07
N LEU A 461 -1.20 10.85 -13.00
CA LEU A 461 0.21 11.25 -13.12
C LEU A 461 0.57 12.43 -12.22
N ARG A 462 -0.44 13.18 -11.76
CA ARG A 462 -0.36 14.45 -11.03
C ARG A 462 0.36 15.56 -11.77
N ARG A 463 0.41 15.40 -13.09
CA ARG A 463 1.12 16.27 -14.03
C ARG A 463 0.50 16.04 -15.39
N SER A 464 0.53 17.08 -16.21
CA SER A 464 -0.03 16.97 -17.55
C SER A 464 0.77 16.03 -18.44
N LEU A 465 0.06 15.14 -19.12
CA LEU A 465 0.58 14.36 -20.22
C LEU A 465 0.15 15.02 -21.53
N PHE A 466 1.02 15.85 -22.08
CA PHE A 466 0.72 16.62 -23.27
C PHE A 466 0.72 15.74 -24.53
N LYS A 467 0.03 16.18 -25.58
CA LYS A 467 0.07 15.52 -26.89
C LYS A 467 1.44 15.69 -27.52
N GLY A 468 2.02 14.63 -28.08
CA GLY A 468 3.34 14.66 -28.72
C GLY A 468 3.44 15.71 -29.85
N GLU A 469 2.34 15.94 -30.56
CA GLU A 469 2.23 16.96 -31.63
C GLU A 469 2.47 18.40 -31.15
N LEU A 470 2.33 18.68 -29.85
CA LEU A 470 2.56 20.01 -29.28
C LEU A 470 4.04 20.32 -29.06
N ARG A 471 4.92 19.32 -29.16
CA ARG A 471 6.36 19.53 -29.06
C ARG A 471 6.85 20.42 -30.21
N GLN A 472 7.83 21.25 -29.90
CA GLN A 472 8.35 22.30 -30.78
C GLN A 472 9.75 21.97 -31.32
N GLY A 473 10.32 20.83 -30.91
CA GLY A 473 11.53 20.23 -31.49
C GLY A 473 12.82 20.65 -30.79
N HIS A 474 12.79 21.73 -30.01
CA HIS A 474 13.94 22.20 -29.23
C HIS A 474 14.03 21.55 -27.83
N GLU A 475 13.00 20.81 -27.39
CA GLU A 475 13.01 20.20 -26.06
C GLU A 475 14.07 19.10 -25.95
N VAL A 476 14.88 19.15 -24.89
CA VAL A 476 15.90 18.14 -24.61
C VAL A 476 15.21 16.89 -24.06
N ILE A 477 15.29 15.79 -24.81
CA ILE A 477 14.74 14.49 -24.42
C ILE A 477 15.62 13.88 -23.32
N VAL A 478 15.06 13.73 -22.13
CA VAL A 478 15.69 13.00 -21.01
C VAL A 478 15.56 11.50 -21.23
N LYS A 479 14.37 11.06 -21.65
CA LYS A 479 14.11 9.66 -21.99
C LYS A 479 12.97 9.56 -23.01
N GLN A 480 13.07 8.60 -23.91
CA GLN A 480 12.03 8.23 -24.86
C GLN A 480 11.84 6.71 -24.84
N GLU A 481 10.59 6.26 -24.87
CA GLU A 481 10.27 4.84 -24.87
C GLU A 481 8.94 4.58 -25.60
N ASP A 482 8.89 3.45 -26.30
CA ASP A 482 7.69 2.97 -27.00
C ASP A 482 7.08 1.83 -26.18
N PHE A 483 5.78 1.93 -25.88
CA PHE A 483 5.03 0.95 -25.11
C PHE A 483 3.92 0.33 -25.93
N GLU A 484 3.84 -1.00 -25.91
CA GLU A 484 2.70 -1.72 -26.45
C GLU A 484 1.56 -1.72 -25.42
N ILE A 485 0.44 -1.08 -25.78
CA ILE A 485 -0.78 -0.99 -24.96
C ILE A 485 -1.96 -1.34 -25.86
N ASP A 486 -2.70 -2.39 -25.47
CA ASP A 486 -3.92 -2.84 -26.19
C ASP A 486 -3.66 -3.16 -27.69
N GLY A 487 -2.46 -3.63 -28.01
CA GLY A 487 -2.04 -3.95 -29.39
C GLY A 487 -1.84 -2.72 -30.27
N GLU A 488 -1.59 -1.57 -29.66
CA GLU A 488 -1.16 -0.32 -30.29
C GLU A 488 0.10 0.22 -29.60
N THR A 489 0.92 0.97 -30.34
CA THR A 489 2.16 1.54 -29.81
C THR A 489 1.94 2.97 -29.31
N LEU A 490 2.13 3.18 -28.01
CA LEU A 490 2.24 4.49 -27.37
C LEU A 490 3.70 4.93 -27.31
N ARG A 491 4.05 6.05 -27.92
CA ARG A 491 5.35 6.67 -27.72
C ARG A 491 5.26 7.75 -26.65
N VAL A 492 6.15 7.66 -25.66
CA VAL A 492 6.25 8.63 -24.57
C VAL A 492 7.61 9.30 -24.61
N TYR A 493 7.61 10.61 -24.39
CA TYR A 493 8.82 11.41 -24.20
C TYR A 493 8.76 12.08 -22.84
N ILE A 494 9.88 12.01 -22.10
CA ILE A 494 10.12 12.85 -20.93
C ILE A 494 11.19 13.84 -21.35
N THR A 495 10.90 15.13 -21.24
CA THR A 495 11.81 16.21 -21.60
C THR A 495 12.18 17.01 -20.37
N ALA A 496 13.40 17.56 -20.37
CA ALA A 496 13.76 18.60 -19.41
C ALA A 496 12.78 19.77 -19.60
N ARG A 497 12.29 20.35 -18.50
CA ARG A 497 11.45 21.54 -18.61
C ARG A 497 12.28 22.67 -19.23
N CYS A 498 11.71 23.34 -20.23
CA CYS A 498 12.34 24.43 -20.97
C CYS A 498 11.31 25.49 -21.36
N ALA A 499 11.74 26.57 -22.02
CA ALA A 499 10.82 27.54 -22.60
C ALA A 499 9.85 26.86 -23.57
N PHE A 500 8.57 27.21 -23.49
CA PHE A 500 7.54 26.75 -24.43
C PHE A 500 6.94 27.96 -25.14
N PHE A 501 7.00 28.00 -26.47
CA PHE A 501 6.71 29.21 -27.24
C PHE A 501 5.27 29.27 -27.73
N ASN A 502 4.70 30.47 -27.79
CA ASN A 502 3.47 30.72 -28.53
C ASN A 502 3.84 31.07 -29.97
N LEU A 503 3.91 30.07 -30.84
CA LEU A 503 4.38 30.26 -32.22
C LEU A 503 3.60 31.33 -32.98
N LYS A 504 2.30 31.49 -32.71
CA LYS A 504 1.46 32.51 -33.35
C LYS A 504 1.88 33.93 -32.97
N GLU A 505 2.08 34.20 -31.68
CA GLU A 505 2.49 35.53 -31.21
C GLU A 505 3.98 35.79 -31.46
N LEU A 506 4.81 34.75 -31.39
CA LEU A 506 6.22 34.84 -31.73
C LEU A 506 6.40 35.20 -33.21
N SER A 507 5.66 34.56 -34.11
CA SER A 507 5.72 34.85 -35.55
C SER A 507 5.26 36.28 -35.86
N LYS A 508 4.25 36.81 -35.15
CA LYS A 508 3.85 38.23 -35.27
C LYS A 508 4.97 39.17 -34.80
N LEU A 509 5.65 38.84 -33.70
CA LEU A 509 6.71 39.67 -33.13
C LEU A 509 7.90 39.79 -34.10
N VAL A 510 8.26 38.71 -34.79
CA VAL A 510 9.38 38.69 -35.74
C VAL A 510 8.99 39.00 -37.19
N GLY A 511 7.71 39.33 -37.46
CA GLY A 511 7.23 39.69 -38.80
C GLY A 511 7.15 38.51 -39.78
N ALA A 512 6.85 37.31 -39.28
CA ALA A 512 6.77 36.05 -40.03
C ALA A 512 8.09 35.60 -40.71
N ASP A 513 9.23 36.15 -40.30
CA ASP A 513 10.55 35.66 -40.69
C ASP A 513 10.90 34.39 -39.90
N LYS A 514 10.74 33.23 -40.54
CA LYS A 514 11.02 31.91 -39.93
C LYS A 514 12.46 31.74 -39.47
N ALA A 515 13.43 32.39 -40.12
CA ALA A 515 14.83 32.30 -39.72
C ALA A 515 15.08 33.10 -38.44
N GLU A 516 14.49 34.29 -38.31
CA GLU A 516 14.54 35.06 -37.06
C GLU A 516 13.78 34.37 -35.92
N GLU A 517 12.63 33.77 -36.22
CA GLU A 517 11.84 33.00 -35.25
C GLU A 517 12.69 31.89 -34.60
N GLU A 518 13.42 31.13 -35.43
CA GLU A 518 14.25 30.03 -34.96
C GLU A 518 15.47 30.52 -34.17
N VAL A 519 16.11 31.63 -34.58
CA VAL A 519 17.20 32.25 -33.81
C VAL A 519 16.72 32.70 -32.45
N VAL A 520 15.54 33.32 -32.36
CA VAL A 520 14.95 33.76 -31.10
C VAL A 520 14.62 32.57 -30.20
N LYS A 521 14.04 31.50 -30.75
CA LYS A 521 13.78 30.26 -30.00
C LYS A 521 15.06 29.64 -29.45
N GLN A 522 16.12 29.56 -30.26
CA GLN A 522 17.41 29.00 -29.86
C GLN A 522 18.05 29.84 -28.75
N TYR A 523 18.01 31.17 -28.87
CA TYR A 523 18.55 32.06 -27.85
C TYR A 523 17.87 31.84 -26.50
N VAL A 524 16.53 31.85 -26.47
CA VAL A 524 15.76 31.68 -25.23
C VAL A 524 15.93 30.26 -24.66
N SER A 525 15.98 29.24 -25.52
CA SER A 525 16.19 27.85 -25.09
C SER A 525 17.60 27.58 -24.55
N ALA A 526 18.59 28.41 -24.90
CA ALA A 526 19.95 28.32 -24.36
C ALA A 526 20.10 28.96 -22.96
N ILE A 527 19.11 29.72 -22.50
CA ILE A 527 19.10 30.30 -21.15
C ILE A 527 18.84 29.18 -20.14
N ASN A 528 19.68 29.09 -19.10
CA ASN A 528 19.46 28.12 -18.03
C ASN A 528 18.13 28.41 -17.30
N MET A 529 17.54 27.38 -16.70
CA MET A 529 16.19 27.47 -16.13
C MET A 529 16.04 28.48 -14.99
N GLU A 530 17.06 28.63 -14.14
CA GLU A 530 17.04 29.58 -13.02
C GLU A 530 17.02 31.02 -13.51
N SER A 531 17.90 31.37 -14.45
CA SER A 531 17.91 32.68 -15.10
C SER A 531 16.64 32.94 -15.91
N LEU A 532 16.09 31.92 -16.57
CA LEU A 532 14.84 32.06 -17.32
C LEU A 532 13.65 32.36 -16.39
N LEU A 533 13.60 31.71 -15.23
CA LEU A 533 12.61 31.96 -14.18
C LEU A 533 12.70 33.41 -13.67
N GLU A 534 13.90 33.89 -13.36
CA GLU A 534 14.13 35.27 -12.93
C GLU A 534 13.73 36.30 -14.00
N MET A 535 14.10 36.05 -15.27
CA MET A 535 13.75 36.95 -16.38
C MET A 535 12.24 36.98 -16.62
N ALA A 536 11.57 35.83 -16.55
CA ALA A 536 10.13 35.74 -16.67
C ALA A 536 9.41 36.53 -15.56
N ALA A 537 9.93 36.51 -14.33
CA ALA A 537 9.38 37.27 -13.21
C ALA A 537 9.57 38.79 -13.34
N ASN A 538 10.67 39.23 -13.96
CA ASN A 538 11.11 40.64 -13.87
C ASN A 538 10.79 41.54 -15.08
N SER A 539 10.43 41.00 -16.26
CA SER A 539 9.95 41.78 -17.43
C SER A 539 9.83 40.97 -18.75
N GLY A 540 10.17 39.68 -18.73
CA GLY A 540 10.36 38.87 -19.94
C GLY A 540 11.82 38.85 -20.41
N VAL A 541 12.07 38.26 -21.58
CA VAL A 541 13.42 38.05 -22.13
C VAL A 541 13.70 39.03 -23.26
N GLN A 542 14.81 39.75 -23.19
CA GLN A 542 15.28 40.57 -24.29
C GLN A 542 16.24 39.77 -25.17
N VAL A 543 15.92 39.65 -26.46
CA VAL A 543 16.71 38.91 -27.43
C VAL A 543 17.25 39.89 -28.46
N LYS A 544 18.54 39.80 -28.77
CA LYS A 544 19.19 40.61 -29.81
C LYS A 544 19.73 39.68 -30.88
N THR A 545 19.17 39.78 -32.08
CA THR A 545 19.63 39.05 -33.26
C THR A 545 20.53 39.95 -34.11
N ALA A 546 21.09 39.42 -35.19
CA ALA A 546 21.86 40.23 -36.13
C ALA A 546 21.02 41.29 -36.84
N LYS A 547 19.70 41.08 -36.97
CA LYS A 547 18.78 41.99 -37.66
C LYS A 547 18.09 43.00 -36.72
N SER A 548 17.67 42.55 -35.53
CA SER A 548 16.76 43.31 -34.67
C SER A 548 16.92 42.97 -33.18
N SER A 549 16.23 43.72 -32.32
CA SER A 549 16.06 43.37 -30.90
C SER A 549 14.58 43.20 -30.58
N TYR A 550 14.26 42.11 -29.90
CA TYR A 550 12.91 41.68 -29.56
C TYR A 550 12.76 41.59 -28.04
N LYS A 551 11.60 42.00 -27.51
CA LYS A 551 11.25 41.83 -26.10
C LYS A 551 10.13 40.80 -25.97
N LEU A 552 10.47 39.59 -25.53
CA LEU A 552 9.53 38.51 -25.35
C LEU A 552 8.91 38.60 -23.94
N GLN A 553 7.60 38.71 -23.89
CA GLN A 553 6.83 38.70 -22.65
C GLN A 553 6.43 37.27 -22.24
N HIS A 554 6.62 36.92 -20.96
CA HIS A 554 6.11 35.69 -20.34
C HIS A 554 4.57 35.66 -20.42
N GLN A 555 3.99 34.47 -20.60
CA GLN A 555 2.55 34.23 -20.81
C GLN A 555 1.97 34.79 -22.13
N VAL A 556 2.76 35.49 -22.95
CA VAL A 556 2.34 35.98 -24.28
C VAL A 556 3.12 35.26 -25.37
N HIS A 557 4.45 35.34 -25.33
CA HIS A 557 5.34 34.80 -26.36
C HIS A 557 5.97 33.46 -25.93
N PHE A 558 6.17 33.26 -24.63
CA PHE A 558 6.68 32.01 -24.08
C PHE A 558 6.19 31.78 -22.65
N THR A 559 6.25 30.53 -22.19
CA THR A 559 6.06 30.10 -20.81
C THR A 559 7.20 29.19 -20.35
N ILE A 560 7.23 28.88 -19.05
CA ILE A 560 8.22 27.98 -18.46
C ILE A 560 7.61 26.58 -18.43
N GLY A 561 7.85 25.83 -19.51
CA GLY A 561 7.17 24.58 -19.80
C GLY A 561 5.77 24.78 -20.38
N ALA A 562 5.22 23.68 -20.87
CA ALA A 562 3.93 23.68 -21.56
C ALA A 562 2.73 23.75 -20.60
N GLY A 563 2.89 23.34 -19.34
CA GLY A 563 1.80 23.37 -18.35
C GLY A 563 1.29 24.76 -18.01
N GLU A 564 2.15 25.78 -18.19
CA GLU A 564 1.82 27.18 -17.99
C GLU A 564 1.12 27.82 -19.20
N ALA A 565 1.20 27.18 -20.37
CA ALA A 565 0.74 27.75 -21.63
C ALA A 565 -0.79 27.73 -21.71
N LYS A 566 -1.42 28.90 -21.54
CA LYS A 566 -2.89 29.02 -21.65
C LYS A 566 -3.40 28.75 -23.08
N TRP A 567 -2.54 28.88 -24.09
CA TRP A 567 -2.88 28.68 -25.50
C TRP A 567 -2.87 27.20 -25.94
N THR A 568 -2.49 26.27 -25.06
CA THR A 568 -2.54 24.82 -25.32
C THR A 568 -3.73 24.13 -24.68
N LYS A 569 -4.47 24.84 -23.82
CA LYS A 569 -5.76 24.42 -23.27
C LYS A 569 -6.87 24.82 -24.23
#